data_AF-A0A1C0AA33-F1
#
_entry.id   AF-A0A1C0AA33-F1
#
_cell.length_a   1.000
_cell.length_b   1.000
_cell.length_c   1.000
_cell.angle_alpha   90.00
_cell.angle_beta   90.00
_cell.angle_gamma   90.00
#
_symmetry.space_group_name_H-M   'P 1'
#
loop_
_entity.id
_entity.type
_entity.pdbx_description
1 polymer ?
#
loop_
_entity_poly.entity_id
_entity_poly.type
_entity_poly.pdbx_seq_one_letter_code
_entity_poly.pdbx_strand_id
1 'polypeptide(L)' 'MKNVIALDYNSAKDLLTRDNYKIQIRHTRPPRKLVGLGELRVIGQRLIDEEVVELIISNEDYYFGVDDR' A
#
# COMPACT_ATOMS: atom_id res chain seq x y z
N MET A 1 -17.47 -0.06 2.17
CA MET A 1 -16.02 0.24 2.08
C MET A 1 -15.65 0.54 0.63
N LYS A 2 -14.98 1.66 0.36
CA LYS A 2 -14.47 1.99 -0.98
C LYS A 2 -13.28 1.09 -1.34
N ASN A 3 -13.14 0.75 -2.62
CA ASN A 3 -11.96 0.03 -3.09
C ASN A 3 -10.79 1.02 -3.26
N VAL A 4 -9.70 0.80 -2.53
CA VAL A 4 -8.50 1.65 -2.56
C VAL A 4 -7.26 0.93 -3.12
N ILE A 5 -7.44 -0.26 -3.69
CA ILE A 5 -6.36 -0.99 -4.36
C ILE A 5 -5.82 -0.15 -5.54
N ALA A 6 -4.50 -0.21 -5.75
CA ALA A 6 -3.71 0.53 -6.74
C ALA A 6 -3.54 2.04 -6.48
N LEU A 7 -4.21 2.60 -5.47
CA LEU A 7 -3.91 3.95 -4.99
C LEU A 7 -2.56 3.98 -4.26
N ASP A 8 -1.95 5.15 -4.26
CA ASP A 8 -0.85 5.42 -3.33
C ASP A 8 -1.36 5.34 -1.88
N TYR A 9 -0.46 5.00 -0.97
CA TYR A 9 -0.78 4.76 0.42
C TYR A 9 -1.41 5.99 1.10
N ASN A 10 -0.95 7.21 0.79
CA ASN A 10 -1.45 8.41 1.46
C ASN A 10 -2.88 8.73 1.02
N SER A 11 -3.18 8.65 -0.28
CA SER A 11 -4.54 8.83 -0.80
C SER A 11 -5.50 7.76 -0.26
N ALA A 12 -5.07 6.50 -0.22
CA ALA A 12 -5.87 5.41 0.34
C ALA A 12 -6.16 5.64 1.83
N LYS A 13 -5.14 6.07 2.59
CA LYS A 13 -5.27 6.37 4.02
C LYS A 13 -6.26 7.50 4.27
N ASP A 14 -6.14 8.59 3.52
CA ASP A 14 -7.02 9.75 3.67
C ASP A 14 -8.48 9.41 3.36
N LEU A 15 -8.73 8.63 2.31
CA LEU A 15 -10.07 8.19 1.93
C LEU A 15 -10.72 7.33 3.02
N LEU A 16 -9.99 6.34 3.55
CA LEU A 16 -10.54 5.44 4.57
C LEU A 16 -10.71 6.14 5.92
N THR A 17 -9.81 7.05 6.29
CA THR A 17 -9.92 7.82 7.54
C THR A 17 -11.13 8.76 7.50
N ARG A 18 -11.43 9.38 6.34
CA ARG A 18 -12.64 10.19 6.15
C ARG A 18 -13.93 9.38 6.26
N ASP A 19 -13.86 8.09 5.93
CA ASP A 19 -14.98 7.15 6.08
C ASP A 19 -15.01 6.52 7.50
N ASN A 20 -14.27 7.07 8.46
CA ASN A 20 -14.16 6.64 9.87
C ASN A 20 -13.56 5.24 10.09
N TYR A 21 -12.78 4.73 9.15
CA TYR A 21 -12.04 3.47 9.34
C TYR A 21 -10.71 3.69 10.07
N LYS A 22 -10.37 2.76 10.98
CA LYS A 22 -9.04 2.58 11.55
C LYS A 22 -8.22 1.71 10.59
N ILE A 23 -6.97 2.12 10.35
CA ILE A 23 -6.12 1.49 9.35
C ILE A 23 -5.03 0.68 10.04
N GLN A 24 -4.95 -0.60 9.69
CA GLN A 24 -3.83 -1.48 10.01
C GLN A 24 -3.00 -1.72 8.73
N ILE A 25 -1.68 -1.78 8.85
CA ILE A 25 -0.79 -1.87 7.68
C ILE A 25 -0.03 -3.19 7.71
N ARG A 26 0.01 -3.85 6.55
CA ARG A 26 0.82 -5.04 6.31
C ARG A 26 1.68 -4.86 5.08
N HIS A 27 3.00 -4.96 5.22
CA HIS A 27 3.91 -4.99 4.09
C HIS A 27 3.99 -6.41 3.50
N THR A 28 3.98 -6.55 2.17
CA THR A 28 4.01 -7.88 1.53
C THR A 28 5.37 -8.57 1.53
N ARG A 29 6.45 -7.83 1.70
CA ARG A 29 7.82 -8.34 1.87
C ARG A 29 8.61 -7.39 2.78
N PRO A 30 9.62 -7.88 3.52
CA PRO A 30 10.63 -6.97 4.07
C PRO A 30 11.28 -6.24 2.89
N PRO A 31 11.40 -4.90 2.91
CA PRO A 31 12.03 -4.17 1.83
C PRO A 31 13.45 -4.70 1.67
N ARG A 32 13.73 -5.43 0.58
CA ARG A 32 15.10 -5.80 0.22
C ARG A 32 15.80 -4.48 -0.09
N LYS A 33 16.64 -3.99 0.85
CA LYS A 33 17.48 -2.76 0.74
C LYS A 33 17.11 -1.94 -0.51
N LEU A 34 16.00 -1.22 -0.43
CA LEU A 34 15.49 -0.47 -1.57
C LEU A 34 16.41 0.72 -1.79
N VAL A 35 17.22 0.64 -2.86
CA VAL A 35 18.00 1.76 -3.37
C VAL A 35 17.02 2.58 -4.22
N GLY A 36 16.34 3.53 -3.58
CA GLY A 36 15.26 4.33 -4.16
C GLY A 36 13.92 4.06 -3.48
N LEU A 37 13.45 5.02 -2.69
CA LEU A 37 12.14 4.95 -2.02
C LEU A 37 11.04 5.22 -3.06
N GLY A 38 10.75 4.24 -3.93
CA GLY A 38 9.58 4.30 -4.80
C GLY A 38 8.29 4.48 -3.98
N GLU A 39 7.24 5.04 -4.60
CA GLU A 39 5.98 5.31 -3.92
C GLU A 39 5.34 4.03 -3.35
N LEU A 40 4.83 4.11 -2.12
CA LEU A 40 4.08 3.03 -1.49
C LEU A 40 2.69 2.96 -2.09
N ARG A 41 2.31 1.79 -2.60
CA ARG A 41 0.96 1.53 -3.13
C ARG A 41 0.24 0.46 -2.35
N VAL A 42 -1.09 0.57 -2.34
CA VAL A 42 -1.98 -0.46 -1.84
C VAL A 42 -2.12 -1.55 -2.90
N ILE A 43 -1.71 -2.77 -2.57
CA ILE A 43 -1.82 -3.95 -3.43
C ILE A 43 -2.85 -4.96 -2.92
N GLY A 44 -3.39 -4.73 -1.73
CA GLY A 44 -4.51 -5.49 -1.21
C GLY A 44 -5.20 -4.72 -0.08
N GLN A 45 -6.45 -5.07 0.16
CA GLN A 45 -7.26 -4.52 1.25
C GLN A 45 -8.11 -5.62 1.85
N ARG A 46 -8.34 -5.56 3.16
CA ARG A 46 -9.20 -6.51 3.87
C ARG A 46 -9.92 -5.81 5.00
N LEU A 47 -11.23 -6.03 5.12
CA LEU A 47 -11.98 -5.64 6.31
C LEU A 47 -11.70 -6.67 7.41
N ILE A 48 -11.19 -6.21 8.55
CA ILE A 48 -10.87 -7.04 9.71
C ILE A 48 -12.08 -7.08 10.66
N ASP A 49 -12.59 -5.90 11.00
CA ASP A 49 -13.78 -5.68 11.83
C ASP A 49 -14.61 -4.51 11.25
N GLU A 50 -15.77 -4.20 11.85
CA GLU A 50 -16.70 -3.15 11.36
C GLU A 50 -16.04 -1.78 11.14
N GLU A 51 -15.00 -1.46 11.92
CA GLU A 51 -14.25 -0.21 11.86
C GLU A 51 -12.80 -0.36 11.41
N VAL A 52 -12.29 -1.58 11.20
CA VAL A 52 -10.85 -1.81 10.98
C VAL A 52 -10.59 -2.38 9.59
N VAL A 53 -9.75 -1.68 8.83
CA VAL A 53 -9.30 -2.10 7.50
C VAL A 53 -7.80 -2.37 7.52
N GLU A 54 -7.40 -3.56 7.11
CA GLU A 54 -6.01 -3.89 6.81
C GLU A 54 -5.68 -3.49 5.37
N LEU A 55 -4.69 -2.61 5.21
CA LEU A 55 -4.08 -2.28 3.93
C LEU A 55 -2.80 -3.08 3.76
N ILE A 56 -2.76 -3.84 2.66
CA ILE A 56 -1.58 -4.56 2.23
C ILE A 56 -0.83 -3.66 1.26
N ILE A 57 0.37 -3.21 1.64
CA ILE A 57 1.15 -2.23 0.88
C ILE A 57 2.48 -2.80 0.39
N SER A 58 2.97 -2.25 -0.71
CA SER A 58 4.28 -2.54 -1.27
C SER A 58 4.84 -1.30 -1.95
N ASN A 59 6.16 -1.21 -2.05
CA ASN A 59 6.78 -0.20 -2.88
C ASN A 59 6.55 -0.60 -4.34
N GLU A 60 6.23 0.38 -5.18
CA GLU A 60 6.36 0.18 -6.62
C GLU A 60 7.87 0.06 -6.89
N ASP A 61 8.34 -1.18 -7.05
CA ASP A 61 9.71 -1.44 -7.47
C ASP A 61 9.87 -0.82 -8.87
N TYR A 62 10.42 0.40 -8.93
CA TYR A 62 11.02 0.86 -10.18
C TYR A 62 12.18 -0.09 -10.46
N TYR A 63 11.95 -1.07 -11.32
CA TYR A 63 13.02 -1.66 -12.10
C TYR A 63 13.58 -0.54 -12.99
N PHE A 64 14.48 0.27 -12.42
CA PHE A 64 15.40 1.07 -13.21
C PHE A 64 16.17 0.06 -14.04
N GLY A 65 15.90 0.01 -15.35
CA GLY A 65 16.35 -1.04 -16.24
C GLY A 65 17.78 -1.45 -15.93
N VAL A 66 17.94 -2.66 -15.41
CA VAL A 66 19.12 -3.43 -15.76
C VAL A 66 18.81 -3.87 -17.18
N ASP A 67 19.19 -3.01 -18.11
CA ASP A 67 19.31 -3.35 -19.53
C ASP A 67 20.14 -4.63 -19.55
N ASP A 68 19.47 -5.75 -19.83
CA ASP A 68 20.07 -7.07 -19.94
C ASP A 68 20.89 -7.04 -21.26
N ARG A 69 22.11 -6.53 -21.16
CA ARG A 69 23.14 -6.63 -22.21
C ARG A 69 24.32 -7.44 -21.70
#